data_AF-A0A059LLZ3-F1
#
_entry.id   AF-A0A059LLZ3-F1
#
_cell.length_a   1.000
_cell.length_b   1.000
_cell.length_c   1.000
_cell.angle_alpha   90.00
_cell.angle_beta   90.00
_cell.angle_gamma   90.00
#
_symmetry.space_group_name_H-M   'P 1'
#
loop_
_entity.id
_entity.type
_entity.pdbx_description
1 polymer ?
#
loop_
_entity_poly.entity_id
_entity_poly.type
_entity_poly.pdbx_seq_one_letter_code
_entity_poly.pdbx_strand_id
1 'polypeptide(L)'
;MVLPSPSELALHPEGPARSMLLRSRMMRSTHSVSLAERHAGLGLDAYVQVTSPIRRFADLLAHWQLKAALRAWGQGGGAVEQAGEEAGKEASPLALSSVPFSPSALEDLLVESAATTQRLVRVEREAEAYWAAAYFQAMRQRRGGRAAWRGTLLAWANQDLGLGRVVLENLGLEVVASVFFPAAPGEEVWLRCEAAEPREGLLKLVAAPWQDVAREEVVEERVVDEI
;
A
#
# COMPACT_ATOMS: atom_id res chain seq x y z
N MET A 1 -4.18 -6.88 -15.43
CA MET A 1 -2.95 -7.22 -14.67
C MET A 1 -2.13 -8.18 -15.51
N VAL A 2 -0.86 -7.87 -15.75
CA VAL A 2 0.08 -8.77 -16.44
C VAL A 2 1.12 -9.20 -15.41
N LEU A 3 1.14 -10.48 -15.06
CA LEU A 3 2.13 -11.00 -14.12
C LEU A 3 3.53 -11.04 -14.77
N PRO A 4 4.61 -10.88 -13.99
CA PRO A 4 5.96 -11.04 -14.50
C PRO A 4 6.17 -12.45 -15.07
N SER A 5 6.94 -12.55 -16.14
CA SER A 5 7.32 -13.82 -16.76
C SER A 5 8.23 -14.66 -15.83
N PRO A 6 8.31 -15.99 -16.00
CA PRO A 6 9.20 -16.83 -15.20
C PRO A 6 10.68 -16.42 -15.30
N SER A 7 11.13 -15.94 -16.46
CA SER A 7 12.49 -15.43 -16.66
C SER A 7 12.75 -14.14 -15.88
N GLU A 8 11.81 -13.19 -15.87
CA GLU A 8 11.91 -11.98 -15.03
C GLU A 8 11.92 -12.33 -13.54
N LEU A 9 11.10 -13.30 -13.12
CA LEU A 9 11.08 -13.77 -11.74
C LEU A 9 12.39 -14.46 -11.36
N ALA A 10 13.05 -15.17 -12.27
CA ALA A 10 14.33 -15.81 -12.01
C ALA A 10 15.46 -14.79 -11.75
N LEU A 11 15.33 -13.55 -12.26
CA LEU A 11 16.27 -12.46 -12.00
C LEU A 11 16.09 -11.82 -10.60
N HIS A 12 15.00 -12.16 -9.89
CA HIS A 12 14.70 -11.62 -8.57
C HIS A 12 14.63 -12.78 -7.57
N PRO A 13 15.62 -12.93 -6.66
CA PRO A 13 15.60 -14.02 -5.69
C PRO A 13 14.35 -13.95 -4.81
N GLU A 14 13.96 -15.09 -4.24
CA GLU A 14 12.84 -15.13 -3.29
C GLU A 14 13.08 -14.18 -2.13
N GLY A 15 12.06 -13.39 -1.78
CA GLY A 15 12.15 -12.36 -0.75
C GLY A 15 11.48 -11.04 -1.13
N PRO A 16 11.88 -9.94 -0.46
CA PRO A 16 11.25 -8.63 -0.62
C PRO A 16 11.32 -8.07 -2.03
N ALA A 17 12.44 -8.26 -2.74
CA ALA A 17 12.62 -7.74 -4.10
C ALA A 17 11.66 -8.39 -5.11
N ARG A 18 11.51 -9.72 -5.09
CA ARG A 18 10.52 -10.43 -5.92
C ARG A 18 9.09 -10.05 -5.56
N SER A 19 8.82 -9.86 -4.27
CA SER A 19 7.50 -9.39 -3.80
C SER A 19 7.18 -7.98 -4.28
N MET A 20 8.16 -7.09 -4.30
CA MET A 20 8.04 -5.74 -4.89
C MET A 20 7.75 -5.81 -6.39
N LEU A 21 8.47 -6.66 -7.13
CA LEU A 21 8.20 -6.86 -8.56
C LEU A 21 6.75 -7.31 -8.80
N LEU A 22 6.25 -8.30 -8.06
CA LEU A 22 4.87 -8.76 -8.16
C LEU A 22 3.87 -7.64 -7.83
N ARG A 23 4.09 -6.91 -6.73
CA ARG A 23 3.23 -5.79 -6.31
C ARG A 23 3.23 -4.66 -7.33
N SER A 24 4.34 -4.39 -8.01
CA SER A 24 4.42 -3.34 -9.04
C SER A 24 3.57 -3.64 -10.28
N ARG A 25 3.20 -4.91 -10.51
CA ARG A 25 2.29 -5.32 -11.59
C ARG A 25 0.81 -5.28 -11.19
N MET A 26 0.51 -5.10 -9.90
CA MET A 26 -0.87 -4.99 -9.43
C MET A 26 -1.44 -3.63 -9.81
N MET A 27 -2.72 -3.62 -10.21
CA MET A 27 -3.44 -2.38 -10.51
C MET A 27 -4.02 -1.82 -9.21
N ARG A 28 -4.14 -0.50 -9.15
CA ARG A 28 -4.84 0.16 -8.03
C ARG A 28 -6.29 -0.32 -8.00
N SER A 29 -6.79 -0.66 -6.82
CA SER A 29 -8.22 -0.97 -6.65
C SER A 29 -9.08 0.23 -7.05
N THR A 30 -10.15 -0.04 -7.76
CA THR A 30 -11.19 0.92 -8.13
C THR A 30 -12.49 0.58 -7.40
N HIS A 31 -13.37 1.56 -7.28
CA HIS A 31 -14.75 1.32 -6.87
C HIS A 31 -15.61 1.38 -8.13
N SER A 32 -16.40 0.34 -8.37
CA SER A 32 -17.46 0.34 -9.36
C SER A 32 -18.80 0.33 -8.63
N VAL A 33 -19.71 1.19 -9.06
CA VAL A 33 -21.05 1.32 -8.49
C VAL A 33 -22.09 0.61 -9.33
N SER A 34 -21.88 0.56 -10.65
CA SER A 34 -22.86 0.05 -11.60
C SER A 34 -22.80 -1.47 -11.79
N LEU A 35 -21.60 -2.07 -11.77
CA LEU A 35 -21.43 -3.51 -11.95
C LEU A 35 -20.31 -4.05 -11.06
N ALA A 36 -20.54 -5.20 -10.43
CA ALA A 36 -19.53 -5.86 -9.63
C ALA A 36 -18.42 -6.40 -10.53
N GLU A 37 -17.19 -5.98 -10.25
CA GLU A 37 -16.01 -6.44 -10.99
C GLU A 37 -15.20 -7.43 -10.16
N ARG A 38 -14.51 -8.32 -10.86
CA ARG A 38 -13.62 -9.31 -10.24
C ARG A 38 -12.48 -8.61 -9.49
N HIS A 39 -12.36 -8.90 -8.20
CA HIS A 39 -11.27 -8.39 -7.38
C HIS A 39 -10.02 -9.28 -7.55
N ALA A 40 -9.18 -8.95 -8.53
CA ALA A 40 -8.01 -9.75 -8.92
C ALA A 40 -7.10 -10.17 -7.76
N GLY A 41 -6.86 -9.26 -6.79
CA GLY A 41 -5.99 -9.55 -5.64
C GLY A 41 -6.59 -10.49 -4.58
N LEU A 42 -7.91 -10.66 -4.55
CA LEU A 42 -8.61 -11.55 -3.60
C LEU A 42 -9.13 -12.82 -4.27
N GLY A 43 -9.17 -12.85 -5.60
CA GLY A 43 -9.74 -13.95 -6.36
C GLY A 43 -11.27 -14.05 -6.28
N LEU A 44 -11.96 -12.97 -5.90
CA LEU A 44 -13.42 -12.93 -5.75
C LEU A 44 -14.08 -12.29 -6.97
N ASP A 45 -15.27 -12.76 -7.35
CA ASP A 45 -16.05 -12.20 -8.46
C ASP A 45 -16.70 -10.85 -8.10
N ALA A 46 -16.95 -10.62 -6.82
CA ALA A 46 -17.45 -9.36 -6.28
C ALA A 46 -16.90 -9.12 -4.88
N TYR A 47 -16.59 -7.86 -4.57
CA TYR A 47 -16.14 -7.46 -3.23
C TYR A 47 -16.60 -6.04 -2.90
N VAL A 48 -17.09 -5.83 -1.68
CA VAL A 48 -17.48 -4.51 -1.15
C VAL A 48 -16.99 -4.34 0.28
N GLN A 49 -16.58 -3.12 0.62
CA GLN A 49 -16.17 -2.77 1.98
C GLN A 49 -17.38 -2.32 2.80
N VAL A 50 -17.58 -2.91 3.98
CA VAL A 50 -18.75 -2.64 4.84
C VAL A 50 -18.45 -2.66 6.34
N THR A 51 -17.25 -3.06 6.75
CA THR A 51 -16.92 -3.39 8.14
C THR A 51 -16.29 -2.26 8.95
N SER A 52 -16.13 -1.06 8.37
CA SER A 52 -15.44 0.06 9.02
C SER A 52 -16.12 1.43 8.79
N PRO A 53 -17.43 1.56 9.04
CA PRO A 53 -18.19 2.80 8.78
C PRO A 53 -17.75 4.02 9.61
N ILE A 54 -17.07 3.81 10.74
CA ILE A 54 -16.54 4.91 11.58
C ILE A 54 -15.37 5.63 10.88
N ARG A 55 -14.58 4.91 10.07
CA ARG A 55 -13.32 5.43 9.47
C ARG A 55 -13.31 5.43 7.94
N ARG A 56 -14.36 4.90 7.30
CA ARG A 56 -14.52 4.89 5.83
C ARG A 56 -15.93 5.34 5.47
N PHE A 57 -16.03 6.44 4.74
CA PHE A 57 -17.31 6.98 4.29
C PHE A 57 -18.05 6.03 3.33
N ALA A 58 -17.31 5.32 2.45
CA ALA A 58 -17.89 4.34 1.54
C ALA A 58 -18.65 3.21 2.27
N ASP A 59 -18.13 2.73 3.41
CA ASP A 59 -18.81 1.72 4.22
C ASP A 59 -20.12 2.27 4.82
N LEU A 60 -20.17 3.56 5.17
CA LEU A 60 -21.40 4.21 5.65
C LEU A 60 -22.47 4.28 4.55
N LEU A 61 -22.07 4.64 3.32
CA LEU A 61 -22.96 4.61 2.15
C LEU A 61 -23.50 3.21 1.89
N ALA A 62 -22.62 2.19 1.96
CA ALA A 62 -23.01 0.80 1.82
C ALA A 62 -24.02 0.38 2.92
N HIS A 63 -23.82 0.80 4.17
CA HIS A 63 -24.77 0.56 5.26
C HIS A 63 -26.14 1.15 4.98
N TRP A 64 -26.20 2.38 4.43
CA TRP A 64 -27.47 3.03 4.09
C TRP A 64 -28.20 2.32 2.96
N GLN A 65 -27.50 1.98 1.88
CA GLN A 65 -28.07 1.22 0.76
C GLN A 65 -28.58 -0.17 1.22
N LEU A 66 -27.79 -0.90 2.00
CA LEU A 66 -28.17 -2.23 2.53
C LEU A 66 -29.38 -2.15 3.46
N LYS A 67 -29.42 -1.20 4.40
CA LYS A 67 -30.57 -1.03 5.32
C LYS A 67 -31.85 -0.70 4.56
N ALA A 68 -31.78 0.13 3.53
CA ALA A 68 -32.94 0.46 2.70
C ALA A 68 -33.42 -0.76 1.91
N ALA A 69 -32.51 -1.48 1.27
CA ALA A 69 -32.82 -2.70 0.53
C ALA A 69 -33.48 -3.77 1.43
N LEU A 70 -32.96 -3.98 2.65
CA LEU A 70 -33.54 -4.92 3.62
C LEU A 70 -34.95 -4.52 4.06
N ARG A 71 -35.23 -3.22 4.22
CA ARG A 71 -36.59 -2.73 4.56
C ARG A 71 -37.56 -2.96 3.42
N ALA A 72 -37.17 -2.66 2.19
CA ALA A 72 -38.00 -2.92 1.00
C ALA A 72 -38.24 -4.42 0.81
N TRP A 73 -37.21 -5.24 1.02
CA TRP A 73 -37.36 -6.70 1.02
C TRP A 73 -38.32 -7.17 2.11
N GLY A 74 -38.26 -6.63 3.32
CA GLY A 74 -39.23 -6.96 4.38
C GLY A 74 -40.67 -6.52 4.08
N GLN A 75 -40.87 -5.45 3.30
CA GLN A 75 -42.19 -4.90 2.95
C GLN A 75 -42.83 -5.57 1.71
N GLY A 76 -42.08 -6.37 0.95
CA GLY A 76 -42.59 -7.04 -0.27
C GLY A 76 -42.01 -8.43 -0.58
N GLY A 77 -41.19 -9.02 0.29
CA GLY A 77 -40.33 -10.20 0.01
C GLY A 77 -40.64 -11.46 0.80
N GLY A 78 -41.78 -11.56 1.48
CA GLY A 78 -42.27 -12.83 2.05
C GLY A 78 -42.73 -13.87 1.01
N ALA A 79 -42.54 -13.62 -0.29
CA ALA A 79 -43.03 -14.46 -1.38
C ALA A 79 -41.92 -15.14 -2.21
N VAL A 80 -40.69 -15.26 -1.68
CA VAL A 80 -39.52 -15.79 -2.44
C VAL A 80 -39.11 -17.22 -2.04
N GLU A 81 -39.90 -17.94 -1.22
CA GLU A 81 -39.61 -19.36 -0.90
C GLU A 81 -39.94 -20.35 -2.03
N GLN A 82 -40.44 -19.92 -3.20
CA GLN A 82 -40.84 -20.83 -4.30
C GLN A 82 -40.22 -20.52 -5.68
N ALA A 83 -39.18 -19.68 -5.78
CA ALA A 83 -38.49 -19.45 -7.05
C ALA A 83 -37.18 -20.24 -7.08
N GLY A 84 -37.17 -21.35 -7.81
CA GLY A 84 -35.97 -22.15 -8.10
C GLY A 84 -34.91 -21.37 -8.90
N GLU A 85 -33.78 -22.03 -9.12
CA GLU A 85 -32.48 -21.59 -9.66
C GLU A 85 -32.46 -20.77 -10.98
N GLU A 86 -33.58 -20.35 -11.55
CA GLU A 86 -33.65 -19.56 -12.79
C GLU A 86 -33.87 -18.04 -12.58
N ALA A 87 -33.84 -17.52 -11.35
CA ALA A 87 -33.97 -16.08 -11.04
C ALA A 87 -32.67 -15.28 -11.21
N GLY A 88 -31.81 -15.68 -12.15
CA GLY A 88 -30.52 -15.06 -12.42
C GLY A 88 -30.60 -14.00 -13.52
N LYS A 89 -31.35 -12.91 -13.31
CA LYS A 89 -31.15 -11.60 -13.97
C LYS A 89 -32.24 -10.62 -13.52
N GLU A 90 -31.76 -9.49 -13.00
CA GLU A 90 -32.52 -8.31 -12.57
C GLU A 90 -33.11 -8.38 -11.15
N ALA A 91 -32.50 -7.59 -10.25
CA ALA A 91 -33.07 -7.26 -8.96
C ALA A 91 -34.45 -6.64 -9.16
N SER A 92 -35.42 -7.06 -8.33
CA SER A 92 -36.79 -6.54 -8.39
C SER A 92 -36.80 -5.00 -8.43
N PRO A 93 -37.48 -4.36 -9.41
CA PRO A 93 -37.50 -2.91 -9.59
C PRO A 93 -37.92 -2.12 -8.34
N LEU A 94 -38.70 -2.74 -7.45
CA LEU A 94 -39.16 -2.17 -6.18
C LEU A 94 -38.02 -2.01 -5.15
N ALA A 95 -36.94 -2.78 -5.25
CA ALA A 95 -35.79 -2.67 -4.34
C ALA A 95 -34.94 -1.43 -4.66
N LEU A 96 -34.78 -1.08 -5.94
CA LEU A 96 -33.92 0.03 -6.38
C LEU A 96 -34.60 1.41 -6.27
N SER A 97 -35.92 1.51 -6.26
CA SER A 97 -36.62 2.79 -6.00
C SER A 97 -36.63 3.18 -4.51
N SER A 98 -36.27 2.24 -3.64
CA SER A 98 -36.29 2.40 -2.18
C SER A 98 -34.93 2.78 -1.59
N VAL A 99 -33.85 2.62 -2.35
CA VAL A 99 -32.49 2.90 -1.87
C VAL A 99 -32.21 4.41 -1.92
N PRO A 100 -31.50 4.96 -0.91
CA PRO A 100 -31.32 6.40 -0.77
C PRO A 100 -30.47 7.06 -1.86
N PHE A 101 -29.62 6.30 -2.55
CA PHE A 101 -28.73 6.84 -3.59
C PHE A 101 -28.90 6.09 -4.91
N SER A 102 -29.02 6.86 -6.01
CA SER A 102 -28.87 6.33 -7.36
C SER A 102 -27.40 5.96 -7.63
N PRO A 103 -27.11 5.14 -8.66
CA PRO A 103 -25.74 4.84 -9.05
C PRO A 103 -24.88 6.09 -9.29
N SER A 104 -25.40 7.07 -10.05
CA SER A 104 -24.69 8.31 -10.34
C SER A 104 -24.43 9.15 -9.08
N ALA A 105 -25.41 9.27 -8.18
CA ALA A 105 -25.23 10.01 -6.94
C ALA A 105 -24.17 9.36 -6.03
N LEU A 106 -24.13 8.02 -6.01
CA LEU A 106 -23.12 7.28 -5.25
C LEU A 106 -21.73 7.40 -5.89
N GLU A 107 -21.62 7.42 -7.22
CA GLU A 107 -20.36 7.70 -7.93
C GLU A 107 -19.81 9.09 -7.56
N ASP A 108 -20.64 10.13 -7.60
CA ASP A 108 -20.24 11.50 -7.25
C ASP A 108 -19.71 11.59 -5.81
N LEU A 109 -20.44 11.00 -4.85
CA LEU A 109 -20.05 10.96 -3.43
C LEU A 109 -18.74 10.20 -3.21
N LEU A 110 -18.52 9.10 -3.93
CA LEU A 110 -17.28 8.32 -3.84
C LEU A 110 -16.09 9.08 -4.42
N VAL A 111 -16.27 9.80 -5.54
CA VAL A 111 -15.23 10.64 -6.14
C VAL A 111 -14.81 11.77 -5.19
N GLU A 112 -15.78 12.46 -4.59
CA GLU A 112 -15.50 13.50 -3.59
C GLU A 112 -14.74 12.95 -2.37
N SER A 113 -15.19 11.82 -1.85
CA SER A 113 -14.53 11.16 -0.72
C SER A 113 -13.10 10.73 -1.07
N ALA A 114 -12.88 10.20 -2.27
CA ALA A 114 -11.56 9.76 -2.74
C ALA A 114 -10.55 10.91 -2.80
N ALA A 115 -10.96 12.12 -3.20
CA ALA A 115 -10.09 13.29 -3.19
C ALA A 115 -9.63 13.66 -1.77
N THR A 116 -10.52 13.53 -0.78
CA THR A 116 -10.18 13.75 0.63
C THR A 116 -9.22 12.67 1.14
N THR A 117 -9.48 11.39 0.83
CA THR A 117 -8.57 10.29 1.17
C THR A 117 -7.18 10.50 0.57
N GLN A 118 -7.06 10.96 -0.68
CA GLN A 118 -5.76 11.24 -1.31
C GLN A 118 -4.97 12.32 -0.56
N ARG A 119 -5.65 13.37 -0.07
CA ARG A 119 -5.00 14.42 0.75
C ARG A 119 -4.52 13.85 2.09
N LEU A 120 -5.31 13.01 2.74
CA LEU A 120 -4.91 12.36 4.00
C LEU A 120 -3.69 11.46 3.81
N VAL A 121 -3.67 10.63 2.77
CA VAL A 121 -2.52 9.76 2.45
C VAL A 121 -1.27 10.59 2.18
N ARG A 122 -1.40 11.77 1.56
CA ARG A 122 -0.26 12.67 1.37
C ARG A 122 0.30 13.17 2.70
N VAL A 123 -0.55 13.64 3.60
CA VAL A 123 -0.13 14.13 4.93
C VAL A 123 0.50 13.01 5.75
N GLU A 124 -0.05 11.80 5.68
CA GLU A 124 0.52 10.62 6.34
C GLU A 124 1.95 10.33 5.83
N ARG A 125 2.16 10.33 4.51
CA ARG A 125 3.50 10.19 3.92
C ARG A 125 4.47 11.29 4.33
N GLU A 126 4.00 12.53 4.42
CA GLU A 126 4.81 13.67 4.89
C GLU A 126 5.22 13.47 6.37
N ALA A 127 4.32 12.95 7.21
CA ALA A 127 4.61 12.62 8.59
C ALA A 127 5.61 11.44 8.71
N GLU A 128 5.42 10.38 7.93
CA GLU A 128 6.36 9.24 7.86
C GLU A 128 7.76 9.70 7.43
N ALA A 129 7.85 10.51 6.38
CA ALA A 129 9.11 11.05 5.89
C ALA A 129 9.81 11.93 6.95
N TYR A 130 9.04 12.75 7.66
CA TYR A 130 9.55 13.56 8.77
C TYR A 130 10.18 12.68 9.86
N TRP A 131 9.47 11.65 10.32
CA TRP A 131 9.94 10.81 11.41
C TRP A 131 11.11 9.91 10.99
N ALA A 132 11.13 9.43 9.74
CA ALA A 132 12.29 8.76 9.18
C ALA A 132 13.52 9.68 9.21
N ALA A 133 13.41 10.91 8.71
CA ALA A 133 14.50 11.87 8.77
C ALA A 133 14.92 12.18 10.22
N ALA A 134 13.97 12.29 11.15
CA ALA A 134 14.26 12.58 12.55
C ALA A 134 15.05 11.44 13.22
N TYR A 135 14.70 10.19 12.92
CA TYR A 135 15.46 9.02 13.36
C TYR A 135 16.91 9.08 12.88
N PHE A 136 17.13 9.27 11.58
CA PHE A 136 18.49 9.32 11.02
C PHE A 136 19.30 10.51 11.53
N GLN A 137 18.68 11.67 11.71
CA GLN A 137 19.31 12.84 12.32
C GLN A 137 19.79 12.54 13.75
N ALA A 138 18.93 11.96 14.58
CA ALA A 138 19.28 11.58 15.95
C ALA A 138 20.41 10.53 15.98
N MET A 139 20.38 9.56 15.07
CA MET A 139 21.43 8.53 14.98
C MET A 139 22.77 9.10 14.52
N ARG A 140 22.77 10.05 13.59
CA ARG A 140 23.99 10.77 13.18
C ARG A 140 24.61 11.52 14.35
N GLN A 141 23.81 12.19 15.18
CA GLN A 141 24.28 12.91 16.37
C GLN A 141 24.88 11.97 17.42
N ARG A 142 24.27 10.80 17.64
CA ARG A 142 24.74 9.82 18.64
C ARG A 142 25.98 9.02 18.21
N ARG A 143 26.09 8.71 16.91
CA ARG A 143 27.14 7.81 16.37
C ARG A 143 28.16 8.52 15.47
N GLY A 144 28.25 9.85 15.55
CA GLY A 144 29.26 10.64 14.83
C GLY A 144 29.19 10.51 13.31
N GLY A 145 27.99 10.26 12.75
CA GLY A 145 27.76 10.18 11.30
C GLY A 145 28.31 8.96 10.57
N ARG A 146 28.93 7.99 11.28
CA ARG A 146 29.52 6.80 10.66
C ARG A 146 28.57 5.61 10.60
N ALA A 147 27.40 5.69 11.25
CA ALA A 147 26.43 4.60 11.32
C ALA A 147 26.01 4.11 9.91
N ALA A 148 25.97 2.79 9.77
CA ALA A 148 25.52 2.10 8.57
C ALA A 148 24.38 1.12 8.92
N TRP A 149 23.34 1.14 8.11
CA TRP A 149 22.15 0.30 8.25
C TRP A 149 22.12 -0.74 7.14
N ARG A 150 21.93 -2.00 7.52
CA ARG A 150 21.74 -3.09 6.58
C ARG A 150 20.40 -2.93 5.87
N GLY A 151 20.40 -3.06 4.55
CA GLY A 151 19.19 -3.09 3.74
C GLY A 151 19.30 -4.00 2.53
N THR A 152 18.20 -4.12 1.81
CA THR A 152 18.11 -4.91 0.58
C THR A 152 17.61 -4.04 -0.55
N LEU A 153 18.32 -4.04 -1.69
CA LEU A 153 17.88 -3.35 -2.88
C LEU A 153 16.61 -4.03 -3.43
N LEU A 154 15.49 -3.33 -3.45
CA LEU A 154 14.22 -3.87 -3.94
C LEU A 154 14.07 -3.75 -5.45
N ALA A 155 14.40 -2.57 -5.98
CA ALA A 155 14.30 -2.22 -7.39
C ALA A 155 15.02 -0.89 -7.66
N TRP A 156 15.40 -0.65 -8.90
CA TRP A 156 15.89 0.66 -9.33
C TRP A 156 14.72 1.63 -9.53
N ALA A 157 14.76 2.78 -8.86
CA ALA A 157 13.83 3.88 -9.12
C ALA A 157 14.25 4.65 -10.39
N ASN A 158 15.55 4.89 -10.53
CA ASN A 158 16.19 5.38 -11.74
C ASN A 158 17.65 4.91 -11.74
N GLN A 159 17.98 3.94 -12.58
CA GLN A 159 19.30 3.33 -12.59
C GLN A 159 20.38 4.29 -13.13
N ASP A 160 20.04 5.11 -14.13
CA ASP A 160 20.98 6.06 -14.74
C ASP A 160 21.41 7.16 -13.76
N LEU A 161 20.53 7.54 -12.83
CA LEU A 161 20.82 8.49 -11.76
C LEU A 161 21.35 7.82 -10.48
N GLY A 162 21.52 6.49 -10.48
CA GLY A 162 21.92 5.74 -9.29
C GLY A 162 20.92 5.83 -8.15
N LEU A 163 19.61 5.87 -8.42
CA LEU A 163 18.56 5.90 -7.39
C LEU A 163 17.92 4.52 -7.24
N GLY A 164 18.18 3.87 -6.11
CA GLY A 164 17.63 2.56 -5.75
C GLY A 164 16.57 2.66 -4.65
N ARG A 165 15.52 1.84 -4.73
CA ARG A 165 14.61 1.59 -3.60
C ARG A 165 15.21 0.52 -2.72
N VAL A 166 15.44 0.83 -1.46
CA VAL A 166 16.07 -0.07 -0.50
C VAL A 166 15.13 -0.24 0.68
N VAL A 167 14.93 -1.48 1.13
CA VAL A 167 14.25 -1.75 2.40
C VAL A 167 15.28 -1.91 3.51
N LEU A 168 15.05 -1.24 4.64
CA LEU A 168 15.76 -1.43 5.89
C LEU A 168 14.87 -2.30 6.78
N GLU A 169 15.00 -3.62 6.66
CA GLU A 169 14.06 -4.58 7.27
C GLU A 169 13.92 -4.39 8.78
N ASN A 170 15.03 -4.16 9.49
CA ASN A 170 15.04 -3.95 10.94
C ASN A 170 14.26 -2.70 11.36
N LEU A 171 14.16 -1.70 10.48
CA LEU A 171 13.41 -0.46 10.74
C LEU A 171 12.00 -0.47 10.13
N GLY A 172 11.68 -1.47 9.30
CA GLY A 172 10.45 -1.49 8.53
C GLY A 172 10.31 -0.31 7.53
N LEU A 173 11.43 0.28 7.08
CA LEU A 173 11.43 1.46 6.21
C LEU A 173 11.79 1.10 4.76
N GLU A 174 10.98 1.54 3.80
CA GLU A 174 11.35 1.62 2.38
C GLU A 174 11.82 3.04 2.05
N VAL A 175 13.05 3.16 1.55
CA VAL A 175 13.68 4.44 1.25
C VAL A 175 14.25 4.47 -0.17
N VAL A 176 14.33 5.65 -0.77
CA VAL A 176 15.12 5.86 -1.99
C VAL A 176 16.52 6.31 -1.56
N ALA A 177 17.53 5.56 -1.97
CA ALA A 177 18.93 5.82 -1.65
C ALA A 177 19.76 5.96 -2.93
N SER A 178 20.86 6.70 -2.83
CA SER A 178 21.84 6.76 -3.90
C SER A 178 22.73 5.50 -3.88
N VAL A 179 22.80 4.79 -4.99
CA VAL A 179 23.56 3.56 -5.18
C VAL A 179 24.42 3.75 -6.44
N PHE A 180 25.74 3.89 -6.24
CA PHE A 180 26.71 4.22 -7.30
C PHE A 180 27.62 3.05 -7.70
N PHE A 181 27.23 1.84 -7.31
CA PHE A 181 27.92 0.60 -7.68
C PHE A 181 26.91 -0.38 -8.30
N PRO A 182 27.37 -1.34 -9.12
CA PRO A 182 26.50 -2.37 -9.66
C PRO A 182 25.87 -3.18 -8.53
N ALA A 183 24.53 -3.22 -8.51
CA ALA A 183 23.76 -4.02 -7.57
C ALA A 183 22.49 -4.56 -8.24
N ALA A 184 22.18 -5.82 -7.97
CA ALA A 184 20.96 -6.47 -8.45
C ALA A 184 19.83 -6.38 -7.41
N PRO A 185 18.55 -6.31 -7.82
CA PRO A 185 17.43 -6.47 -6.91
C PRO A 185 17.54 -7.76 -6.09
N GLY A 186 17.41 -7.64 -4.77
CA GLY A 186 17.59 -8.72 -3.80
C GLY A 186 18.97 -8.75 -3.14
N GLU A 187 19.95 -8.00 -3.66
CA GLU A 187 21.26 -7.91 -3.03
C GLU A 187 21.23 -7.03 -1.78
N GLU A 188 22.09 -7.40 -0.83
CA GLU A 188 22.30 -6.64 0.40
C GLU A 188 23.14 -5.40 0.11
N VAL A 189 22.69 -4.27 0.65
CA VAL A 189 23.39 -2.98 0.58
C VAL A 189 23.40 -2.34 1.96
N TRP A 190 24.43 -1.55 2.23
CA TRP A 190 24.56 -0.86 3.50
C TRP A 190 24.36 0.64 3.31
N LEU A 191 23.35 1.21 3.93
CA LEU A 191 23.06 2.63 3.79
C LEU A 191 23.78 3.42 4.88
N ARG A 192 24.47 4.50 4.49
CA ARG A 192 24.89 5.57 5.39
C ARG A 192 23.99 6.77 5.20
N CYS A 193 23.66 7.44 6.30
CA CYS A 193 22.95 8.71 6.21
C CYS A 193 23.98 9.81 6.00
N GLU A 194 23.90 10.57 4.90
CA GLU A 194 24.75 11.73 4.62
C GLU A 194 24.14 13.02 5.16
N ALA A 195 22.84 13.19 5.00
CA ALA A 195 22.09 14.36 5.47
C ALA A 195 20.69 13.93 5.95
N ALA A 196 20.22 14.55 7.03
CA ALA A 196 18.89 14.33 7.56
C ALA A 196 18.40 15.62 8.26
N GLU A 197 17.43 16.27 7.64
CA GLU A 197 16.86 17.55 8.08
C GLU A 197 15.33 17.44 8.04
N PRO A 198 14.71 17.01 9.16
CA PRO A 198 13.29 16.67 9.19
C PRO A 198 12.38 17.84 8.81
N ARG A 199 12.75 19.05 9.24
CA ARG A 199 11.97 20.27 8.98
C ARG A 199 12.02 20.70 7.51
N GLU A 200 13.06 20.32 6.78
CA GLU A 200 13.21 20.59 5.35
C GLU A 200 12.69 19.42 4.48
N GLY A 201 12.28 18.31 5.11
CA GLY A 201 11.91 17.09 4.40
C GLY A 201 13.08 16.42 3.68
N LEU A 202 14.32 16.71 4.09
CA LEU A 202 15.53 16.17 3.46
C LEU A 202 16.00 14.92 4.20
N LEU A 203 16.10 13.81 3.46
CA LEU A 203 16.80 12.61 3.89
C LEU A 203 17.66 12.10 2.73
N LYS A 204 18.97 12.13 2.91
CA LYS A 204 19.94 11.62 1.93
C LYS A 204 20.65 10.40 2.49
N LEU A 205 20.32 9.24 1.92
CA LEU A 205 20.96 7.97 2.21
C LEU A 205 21.79 7.55 1.01
N VAL A 206 23.01 7.09 1.27
CA VAL A 206 23.94 6.61 0.24
C VAL A 206 24.36 5.20 0.58
N ALA A 207 24.23 4.31 -0.38
CA ALA A 207 24.65 2.93 -0.26
C ALA A 207 26.18 2.82 -0.37
N ALA A 208 26.73 1.92 0.43
CA ALA A 208 28.10 1.45 0.36
C ALA A 208 28.08 -0.09 0.25
N PRO A 209 29.04 -0.70 -0.47
CA PRO A 209 29.32 -2.12 -0.39
C PRO A 209 29.70 -2.51 1.05
N TRP A 210 29.39 -3.74 1.46
CA TRP A 210 29.77 -4.22 2.80
C TRP A 210 31.28 -4.14 3.07
N GLN A 211 32.12 -4.34 2.03
CA GLN A 211 33.57 -4.25 2.19
C GLN A 211 34.05 -2.88 2.67
N ASP A 212 33.27 -1.83 2.41
CA ASP A 212 33.60 -0.44 2.73
C ASP A 212 33.01 0.00 4.09
N VAL A 213 32.28 -0.88 4.78
CA VAL A 213 31.65 -0.61 6.07
C VAL A 213 32.45 -1.29 7.18
N ALA A 214 33.02 -0.49 8.07
CA ALA A 214 33.70 -1.02 9.25
C ALA A 214 32.69 -1.65 10.22
N ARG A 215 33.06 -2.76 10.88
CA ARG A 215 32.16 -3.44 11.84
C ARG A 215 31.63 -2.54 12.96
N GLU A 216 32.43 -1.56 13.37
CA GLU A 216 32.07 -0.57 14.41
C GLU A 216 30.97 0.42 13.97
N GLU A 217 30.80 0.56 12.66
CA GLU A 217 29.81 1.43 12.04
C GLU A 217 28.43 0.77 11.93
N VAL A 218 28.39 -0.55 12.04
CA VAL A 218 27.18 -1.35 11.90
C VAL A 218 26.20 -1.04 13.04
N VAL A 219 24.97 -0.72 12.65
CA VAL A 219 23.85 -0.63 13.58
C VAL A 219 23.20 -2.02 13.68
N GLU A 220 23.73 -2.86 14.57
CA GLU A 220 23.00 -4.03 15.07
C GLU A 220 22.04 -3.56 16.16
N GLU A 221 20.82 -3.19 15.79
CA GLU A 221 19.76 -3.08 16.79
C GLU A 221 19.40 -4.50 17.22
N ARG A 222 19.85 -4.89 18.43
CA ARG A 222 19.25 -6.03 19.13
C ARG A 222 17.77 -5.72 19.25
N VAL A 223 16.93 -6.57 18.66
CA VAL A 223 15.51 -6.62 19.03
C VAL A 223 15.48 -6.66 20.55
N VAL A 224 14.81 -5.68 21.13
CA VAL A 224 14.72 -5.53 22.58
C VAL A 224 13.99 -6.78 23.10
N ASP A 225 14.75 -7.78 23.53
CA ASP A 225 14.28 -8.90 24.35
C ASP A 225 13.97 -8.35 25.75
N GLU A 226 12.98 -7.47 25.88
CA GLU A 226 12.40 -7.04 27.15
C GLU A 226 10.95 -6.60 26.90
N ILE A 227 10.04 -7.57 27.03
CA ILE A 227 8.62 -7.38 27.34
C ILE A 227 8.47 -7.50 28.85
#